data_AF-A0AA43TXH9-F1
#
_entry.id   AF-A0AA43TXH9-F1
#
_cell.length_a   1.000
_cell.length_b   1.000
_cell.length_c   1.000
_cell.angle_alpha   90.00
_cell.angle_beta   90.00
_cell.angle_gamma   90.00
#
_symmetry.space_group_name_H-M   'P 1'
#
loop_
_entity.id
_entity.type
_entity.pdbx_description
1 polymer ?
#
loop_
_entity_poly.entity_id
_entity_poly.type
_entity_poly.pdbx_seq_one_letter_code
_entity_poly.pdbx_strand_id
1 'polypeptide(L)'
;MSKATSSSLFTPTAASSQLHHQLRSFLLVFLSIACLPITTSFLILSYVLRPYAYASILLRRYRLQHAPAFKPRRILVTGVGMSKGLFLARTFYLAGHTVIGADFDAAYSIPAAGRFSASIQKYVSLPRPSGEAGVAWYINALLRTVQQENIDLWVSCSGVASAVEDGQATEILSRRTNCKFIQFTAQDTGILHAKNSFIDKVKELGLPAPETHEVRSRDSVHKILHRSTSSTNGTPRTSSEVGSLVVDKTRKTRRTSRQFILKSVDMDDSAREAAADMTILPRHTPSETYNFVANMKINEQKPWVLQQYVKGREYCTHALVVKGKVKAFVACYSSDLVMHYEALQKDDPLSQAMEQFTITFAGLMGASNLDPDGFVSPTVDEKPGDFTGHLSFDFLVEQLASEKGVECSILPIECNPRAHTAVALFEGKEVEMTEAYLSALDTSTPDDLANGFHESLMHDEDTAHERSTIVRPPEQPKKVYWIGHDLVVLGILPLLTLAQAFIRSSLSYLSYIPMADAVFNRSPSPPLRTATRRTIYDLAAFAEHVLTWQDGTYTLWDPLPAWWLYQVYWPGLFLKAALEGKKWSRVNVGTTKMFGC
;
A
#
# COMPACT_ATOMS: atom_id res chain seq x y z
N MET A 1 -16.74 -11.28 12.90
CA MET A 1 -16.48 -9.89 13.33
C MET A 1 -17.05 -8.97 12.27
N SER A 2 -18.22 -8.40 12.57
CA SER A 2 -18.94 -7.51 11.66
C SER A 2 -18.12 -6.25 11.44
N LYS A 3 -17.89 -5.88 10.16
CA LYS A 3 -17.46 -4.54 9.74
C LYS A 3 -18.58 -3.56 10.13
N ALA A 4 -18.67 -3.25 11.42
CA ALA A 4 -19.41 -2.09 11.87
C ALA A 4 -18.55 -0.89 11.47
N THR A 5 -18.96 -0.22 10.40
CA THR A 5 -18.52 1.12 10.01
C THR A 5 -18.56 2.03 11.22
N SER A 6 -17.42 2.13 11.88
CA SER A 6 -17.32 2.68 13.21
C SER A 6 -16.96 4.17 13.14
N SER A 7 -17.70 4.99 12.39
CA SER A 7 -17.31 6.41 12.25
C SER A 7 -18.37 7.41 11.77
N SER A 8 -19.68 7.14 11.87
CA SER A 8 -20.71 8.08 11.38
C SER A 8 -20.83 9.42 12.12
N LEU A 9 -20.15 9.61 13.26
CA LEU A 9 -20.21 10.86 14.04
C LEU A 9 -19.09 11.87 13.71
N PHE A 10 -17.98 11.41 13.11
CA PHE A 10 -16.78 12.24 12.88
C PHE A 10 -16.10 12.02 11.52
N THR A 11 -16.70 11.21 10.63
CA THR A 11 -16.31 11.22 9.22
C THR A 11 -17.20 12.20 8.47
N PRO A 12 -16.72 13.43 8.21
CA PRO A 12 -17.50 14.38 7.44
C PRO A 12 -17.68 13.84 6.01
N THR A 13 -18.92 13.79 5.58
CA THR A 13 -19.29 13.57 4.18
C THR A 13 -19.17 14.90 3.42
N ALA A 14 -19.13 14.85 2.09
CA ALA A 14 -19.13 16.06 1.25
C ALA A 14 -20.29 17.03 1.57
N ALA A 15 -21.40 16.48 2.09
CA ALA A 15 -22.57 17.21 2.54
C ALA A 15 -22.37 18.03 3.84
N SER A 16 -21.24 17.88 4.53
CA SER A 16 -20.93 18.64 5.75
C SER A 16 -20.67 20.11 5.43
N SER A 17 -21.04 20.99 6.36
CA SER A 17 -20.87 22.44 6.18
C SER A 17 -19.39 22.83 6.11
N GLN A 18 -19.09 23.94 5.42
CA GLN A 18 -17.73 24.45 5.31
C GLN A 18 -17.10 24.74 6.67
N LEU A 19 -17.89 25.34 7.57
CA LEU A 19 -17.48 25.64 8.94
C LEU A 19 -17.05 24.38 9.69
N HIS A 20 -17.74 23.25 9.49
CA HIS A 20 -17.38 21.99 10.14
C HIS A 20 -15.98 21.50 9.71
N HIS A 21 -15.66 21.58 8.42
CA HIS A 21 -14.32 21.22 7.92
C HIS A 21 -13.22 22.17 8.42
N GLN A 22 -13.51 23.46 8.51
CA GLN A 22 -12.56 24.46 9.03
C GLN A 22 -12.31 24.25 10.53
N LEU A 23 -13.36 24.09 11.34
CA LEU A 23 -13.23 23.82 12.78
C LEU A 23 -12.42 22.54 13.04
N ARG A 24 -12.69 21.46 12.30
CA ARG A 24 -11.91 20.21 12.39
C ARG A 24 -10.42 20.44 12.14
N SER A 25 -10.10 21.23 11.12
CA SER A 25 -8.72 21.54 10.76
C SER A 25 -8.04 22.38 11.84
N PHE A 26 -8.71 23.41 12.37
CA PHE A 26 -8.19 24.22 13.48
C PHE A 26 -8.01 23.41 14.77
N LEU A 27 -8.91 22.48 15.08
CA LEU A 27 -8.77 21.59 16.24
C LEU A 27 -7.52 20.70 16.14
N LEU A 28 -7.17 20.23 14.95
CA LEU A 28 -5.93 19.44 14.74
C LEU A 28 -4.67 20.30 14.83
N VAL A 29 -4.72 21.56 14.40
CA VAL A 29 -3.63 22.53 14.63
C VAL A 29 -3.47 22.79 16.13
N PHE A 30 -4.57 23.03 16.84
CA PHE A 30 -4.55 23.22 18.29
C PHE A 30 -4.00 22.00 19.03
N LEU A 31 -4.37 20.79 18.61
CA LEU A 31 -3.82 19.55 19.17
C LEU A 31 -2.29 19.48 19.03
N SER A 32 -1.75 19.84 17.87
CA SER A 32 -0.30 19.93 17.67
C SER A 32 0.35 20.91 18.65
N ILE A 33 -0.20 22.13 18.78
CA ILE A 33 0.30 23.15 19.72
C ILE A 33 0.25 22.63 21.16
N ALA A 34 -0.84 21.98 21.57
CA ALA A 34 -0.99 21.40 22.90
C ALA A 34 0.03 20.27 23.15
N CYS A 35 0.35 19.46 22.13
CA CYS A 35 1.35 18.40 22.21
C CYS A 35 2.80 18.89 22.01
N LEU A 36 3.02 20.16 21.65
CA LEU A 36 4.35 20.70 21.33
C LEU A 36 5.35 20.57 22.49
N PRO A 37 5.02 20.85 23.76
CA PRO A 37 5.96 20.69 24.87
C PRO A 37 6.42 19.23 25.05
N ILE A 38 5.47 18.29 24.95
CA ILE A 38 5.74 16.85 25.13
C ILE A 38 6.61 16.34 23.98
N THR A 39 6.18 16.57 22.74
CA THR A 39 6.90 16.11 21.54
C THR A 39 8.28 16.73 21.41
N THR A 40 8.45 18.01 21.78
CA THR A 40 9.76 18.67 21.78
C THR A 40 10.66 18.15 22.89
N SER A 41 10.10 17.85 24.07
CA SER A 41 10.86 17.18 25.15
C SER A 41 11.36 15.80 24.71
N PHE A 42 10.54 15.01 24.02
CA PHE A 42 10.96 13.74 23.43
C PHE A 42 12.04 13.91 22.35
N LEU A 43 11.95 14.95 21.52
CA LEU A 43 12.99 15.28 20.54
C LEU A 43 14.32 15.59 21.23
N ILE A 44 14.31 16.47 22.24
CA ILE A 44 15.50 16.83 23.02
C ILE A 44 16.08 15.59 23.68
N LEU A 45 15.26 14.80 24.36
CA LEU A 45 15.68 13.56 25.01
C LEU A 45 16.30 12.58 23.99
N SER A 46 15.70 12.46 22.80
CA SER A 46 16.24 11.63 21.72
C SER A 46 17.64 12.10 21.29
N TYR A 47 17.87 13.41 21.18
CA TYR A 47 19.20 13.96 20.89
C TYR A 47 20.21 13.77 22.02
N VAL A 48 19.78 13.84 23.28
CA VAL A 48 20.63 13.56 24.45
C VAL A 48 21.04 12.08 24.47
N LEU A 49 20.12 11.18 24.16
CA LEU A 49 20.38 9.73 24.10
C LEU A 49 21.04 9.29 22.78
N ARG A 50 21.01 10.14 21.75
CA ARG A 50 21.51 9.85 20.41
C ARG A 50 22.95 9.33 20.40
N PRO A 51 23.94 9.89 21.13
CA PRO A 51 25.31 9.37 21.09
C PRO A 51 25.39 7.88 21.43
N TYR A 52 24.60 7.40 22.40
CA TYR A 52 24.59 5.99 22.79
C TYR A 52 23.93 5.09 21.73
N ALA A 53 22.78 5.51 21.20
CA ALA A 53 22.07 4.75 20.18
C ALA A 53 22.75 4.79 18.81
N TYR A 54 23.45 5.90 18.51
CA TYR A 54 24.02 6.19 17.20
C TYR A 54 25.49 5.77 17.08
N ALA A 55 26.24 5.68 18.18
CA ALA A 55 27.62 5.20 18.14
C ALA A 55 27.73 3.79 17.56
N SER A 56 26.85 2.86 17.97
CA SER A 56 26.79 1.50 17.43
C SER A 56 26.48 1.49 15.92
N ILE A 57 25.58 2.37 15.48
CA ILE A 57 25.24 2.56 14.06
C ILE A 57 26.46 3.08 13.28
N LEU A 58 27.13 4.12 13.77
CA LEU A 58 28.31 4.69 13.12
C LEU A 58 29.46 3.69 13.05
N LEU A 59 29.70 2.91 14.11
CA LEU A 59 30.69 1.84 14.13
C LEU A 59 30.34 0.73 13.13
N ARG A 60 29.07 0.28 13.09
CA ARG A 60 28.61 -0.72 12.11
C ARG A 60 28.81 -0.22 10.69
N ARG A 61 28.39 1.02 10.41
CA ARG A 61 28.58 1.67 9.12
C ARG A 61 30.05 1.78 8.73
N TYR A 62 30.90 2.22 9.64
CA TYR A 62 32.33 2.31 9.41
C TYR A 62 32.92 0.96 9.04
N ARG A 63 32.56 -0.11 9.78
CA ARG A 63 33.00 -1.49 9.47
C ARG A 63 32.53 -1.95 8.10
N LEU A 64 31.27 -1.71 7.74
CA LEU A 64 30.73 -2.05 6.42
C LEU A 64 31.50 -1.32 5.31
N GLN A 65 31.74 -0.01 5.48
CA GLN A 65 32.45 0.80 4.49
C GLN A 65 33.91 0.40 4.27
N HIS A 66 34.54 -0.24 5.25
CA HIS A 66 35.92 -0.73 5.18
C HIS A 66 36.01 -2.23 4.88
N ALA A 67 34.89 -2.91 4.65
CA ALA A 67 34.90 -4.29 4.22
C ALA A 67 35.48 -4.40 2.80
N PRO A 68 36.35 -5.37 2.49
CA PRO A 68 37.02 -5.47 1.17
C PRO A 68 36.07 -5.52 -0.03
N ALA A 69 34.89 -6.14 0.14
CA ALA A 69 33.89 -6.28 -0.91
C ALA A 69 32.95 -5.07 -1.04
N PHE A 70 33.01 -4.10 -0.13
CA PHE A 70 32.09 -2.97 -0.11
C PHE A 70 32.38 -2.00 -1.25
N LYS A 71 31.36 -1.76 -2.08
CA LYS A 71 31.39 -0.74 -3.14
C LYS A 71 30.46 0.40 -2.75
N PRO A 72 30.97 1.60 -2.42
CA PRO A 72 30.11 2.74 -2.10
C PRO A 72 29.23 3.10 -3.30
N ARG A 73 27.96 3.39 -3.04
CA ARG A 73 26.98 3.78 -4.06
C ARG A 73 26.28 5.06 -3.65
N ARG A 74 25.89 5.86 -4.63
CA ARG A 74 25.07 7.05 -4.49
C ARG A 74 23.65 6.70 -4.95
N ILE A 75 22.72 6.70 -4.00
CA ILE A 75 21.35 6.22 -4.21
C ILE A 75 20.40 7.40 -4.10
N LEU A 76 19.63 7.65 -5.17
CA LEU A 76 18.54 8.61 -5.15
C LEU A 76 17.27 7.91 -4.67
N VAL A 77 16.60 8.47 -3.67
CA VAL A 77 15.28 8.01 -3.22
C VAL A 77 14.29 9.15 -3.40
N THR A 78 13.27 8.95 -4.23
CA THR A 78 12.15 9.89 -4.37
C THR A 78 10.99 9.52 -3.46
N GLY A 79 10.22 10.50 -2.98
CA GLY A 79 9.10 10.28 -2.06
C GLY A 79 9.52 10.07 -0.61
N VAL A 80 10.65 10.65 -0.20
CA VAL A 80 11.21 10.53 1.17
C VAL A 80 10.33 11.17 2.26
N GLY A 81 9.35 11.99 1.89
CA GLY A 81 8.32 12.51 2.78
C GLY A 81 7.35 11.44 3.27
N MET A 82 7.20 10.34 2.53
CA MET A 82 6.40 9.18 2.94
C MET A 82 7.24 8.20 3.75
N SER A 83 6.62 7.51 4.71
CA SER A 83 7.30 6.54 5.59
C SER A 83 8.06 5.46 4.81
N LYS A 84 7.52 4.98 3.69
CA LYS A 84 8.19 4.00 2.81
C LYS A 84 9.49 4.52 2.20
N GLY A 85 9.51 5.77 1.74
CA GLY A 85 10.70 6.38 1.14
C GLY A 85 11.73 6.74 2.20
N LEU A 86 11.27 7.26 3.35
CA LEU A 86 12.14 7.51 4.51
C LEU A 86 12.77 6.22 5.05
N PHE A 87 11.99 5.13 5.13
CA PHE A 87 12.50 3.82 5.54
C PHE A 87 13.62 3.35 4.61
N LEU A 88 13.39 3.35 3.29
CA LEU A 88 14.41 2.91 2.33
C LEU A 88 15.64 3.82 2.32
N ALA A 89 15.47 5.13 2.46
CA ALA A 89 16.59 6.06 2.64
C ALA A 89 17.43 5.69 3.88
N ARG A 90 16.78 5.40 5.01
CA ARG A 90 17.46 4.93 6.22
C ARG A 90 18.11 3.56 6.01
N THR A 91 17.48 2.63 5.30
CA THR A 91 18.03 1.32 4.96
C THR A 91 19.36 1.44 4.21
N PHE A 92 19.38 2.19 3.11
CA PHE A 92 20.59 2.40 2.31
C PHE A 92 21.68 3.14 3.07
N TYR A 93 21.28 4.11 3.89
CA TYR A 93 22.17 4.77 4.82
C TYR A 93 22.78 3.74 5.79
N LEU A 94 21.98 3.01 6.56
CA LEU A 94 22.48 2.05 7.55
C LEU A 94 23.39 0.97 6.94
N ALA A 95 23.21 0.61 5.66
CA ALA A 95 24.08 -0.29 4.92
C ALA A 95 25.42 0.31 4.44
N GLY A 96 25.68 1.60 4.69
CA GLY A 96 26.95 2.26 4.40
C GLY A 96 26.95 3.16 3.16
N HIS A 97 25.85 3.25 2.43
CA HIS A 97 25.77 4.02 1.18
C HIS A 97 25.45 5.49 1.43
N THR A 98 25.59 6.27 0.35
CA THR A 98 25.26 7.69 0.30
C THR A 98 23.86 7.85 -0.28
N VAL A 99 23.00 8.59 0.42
CA VAL A 99 21.60 8.77 0.02
C VAL A 99 21.31 10.22 -0.31
N ILE A 100 20.74 10.42 -1.49
CA ILE A 100 20.18 11.68 -1.96
C ILE A 100 18.67 11.51 -1.89
N GLY A 101 18.00 12.38 -1.14
CA GLY A 101 16.56 12.34 -0.98
C GLY A 101 15.88 13.36 -1.87
N ALA A 102 14.71 13.04 -2.40
CA ALA A 102 13.95 13.99 -3.19
C ALA A 102 12.44 13.86 -2.96
N ASP A 103 11.72 14.98 -2.97
CA ASP A 103 10.26 15.01 -2.88
C ASP A 103 9.67 16.30 -3.46
N PHE A 104 8.34 16.37 -3.53
CA PHE A 104 7.59 17.50 -4.03
C PHE A 104 7.32 18.55 -2.93
N ASP A 105 8.22 19.52 -2.71
CA ASP A 105 7.94 20.59 -1.72
C ASP A 105 6.93 21.63 -2.24
N ALA A 106 6.88 21.83 -3.57
CA ALA A 106 6.15 22.94 -4.19
C ALA A 106 4.62 22.85 -4.02
N ALA A 107 4.06 21.65 -3.79
CA ALA A 107 2.61 21.48 -3.69
C ALA A 107 1.99 22.15 -2.45
N TYR A 108 2.76 22.30 -1.37
CA TYR A 108 2.23 22.83 -0.10
C TYR A 108 3.05 23.96 0.50
N SER A 109 4.20 24.33 -0.09
CA SER A 109 5.15 25.29 0.48
C SER A 109 5.67 24.89 1.86
N ILE A 110 5.49 23.61 2.24
CA ILE A 110 5.94 23.03 3.49
C ILE A 110 6.89 21.89 3.12
N PRO A 111 8.17 21.96 3.51
CA PRO A 111 9.14 20.91 3.22
C PRO A 111 8.69 19.54 3.72
N ALA A 112 8.96 18.50 2.93
CA ALA A 112 8.71 17.12 3.31
C ALA A 112 9.49 16.74 4.58
N ALA A 113 8.86 15.98 5.48
CA ALA A 113 9.47 15.59 6.76
C ALA A 113 10.79 14.81 6.58
N GLY A 114 10.88 13.98 5.53
CA GLY A 114 12.08 13.23 5.20
C GLY A 114 13.32 14.11 4.98
N ARG A 115 13.16 15.36 4.52
CA ARG A 115 14.25 16.33 4.31
C ARG A 115 15.18 16.47 5.51
N PHE A 116 14.63 16.32 6.71
CA PHE A 116 15.35 16.53 7.97
C PHE A 116 15.96 15.24 8.55
N SER A 117 15.92 14.15 7.78
CA SER A 117 16.51 12.89 8.19
C SER A 117 18.04 12.95 8.16
N ALA A 118 18.66 12.45 9.21
CA ALA A 118 20.11 12.22 9.26
C ALA A 118 20.61 11.22 8.20
N SER A 119 19.70 10.44 7.59
CA SER A 119 20.04 9.51 6.53
C SER A 119 20.28 10.17 5.17
N ILE A 120 19.81 11.41 4.98
CA ILE A 120 19.83 12.10 3.69
C ILE A 120 21.02 13.07 3.66
N GLN A 121 21.98 12.82 2.76
CA GLN A 121 23.14 13.72 2.60
C GLN A 121 22.75 15.02 1.91
N LYS A 122 21.92 14.93 0.87
CA LYS A 122 21.42 16.08 0.11
C LYS A 122 19.95 15.87 -0.23
N TYR A 123 19.17 16.94 -0.08
CA TYR A 123 17.77 16.95 -0.43
C TYR A 123 17.52 17.76 -1.70
N VAL A 124 16.73 17.21 -2.62
CA VAL A 124 16.33 17.85 -3.88
C VAL A 124 14.81 18.07 -3.91
N SER A 125 14.41 19.30 -4.15
CA SER A 125 12.99 19.64 -4.36
C SER A 125 12.63 19.41 -5.82
N LEU A 126 11.66 18.52 -6.08
CA LEU A 126 11.21 18.20 -7.43
C LEU A 126 9.91 18.95 -7.76
N PRO A 127 9.72 19.41 -9.01
CA PRO A 127 8.44 19.96 -9.44
C PRO A 127 7.42 18.82 -9.54
N ARG A 128 6.17 19.10 -9.20
CA ARG A 128 5.10 18.10 -9.31
C ARG A 128 4.75 17.89 -10.80
N PRO A 129 4.69 16.65 -11.29
CA PRO A 129 4.23 16.40 -12.65
C PRO A 129 2.73 16.70 -12.72
N SER A 130 2.36 17.83 -13.32
CA SER A 130 0.98 18.25 -13.51
C SER A 130 0.83 18.86 -14.91
N GLY A 131 0.07 18.19 -15.77
CA GLY A 131 0.01 18.51 -17.19
C GLY A 131 1.32 18.19 -17.93
N GLU A 132 1.30 18.23 -19.26
CA GLU A 132 2.43 17.81 -20.10
C GLU A 132 3.71 18.59 -19.82
N ALA A 133 3.63 19.93 -19.70
CA ALA A 133 4.78 20.77 -19.37
C ALA A 133 5.36 20.44 -17.97
N GLY A 134 4.50 20.14 -17.00
CA GLY A 134 4.90 19.76 -15.65
C GLY A 134 5.66 18.44 -15.61
N VAL A 135 5.22 17.46 -16.42
CA VAL A 135 5.93 16.18 -16.60
C VAL A 135 7.32 16.42 -17.17
N ALA A 136 7.44 17.24 -18.23
CA ALA A 136 8.73 17.56 -18.83
C ALA A 136 9.70 18.23 -17.83
N TRP A 137 9.21 19.17 -17.01
CA TRP A 137 10.03 19.80 -15.97
C TRP A 137 10.46 18.82 -14.88
N TYR A 138 9.58 17.90 -14.49
CA TYR A 138 9.89 16.84 -13.54
C TYR A 138 11.00 15.92 -14.04
N ILE A 139 10.87 15.41 -15.27
CA ILE A 139 11.86 14.51 -15.87
C ILE A 139 13.21 15.24 -16.03
N ASN A 140 13.20 16.49 -16.48
CA ASN A 140 14.42 17.28 -16.61
C ASN A 140 15.08 17.58 -15.25
N ALA A 141 14.30 17.80 -14.19
CA ALA A 141 14.84 17.96 -12.83
C ALA A 141 15.51 16.66 -12.35
N LEU A 142 14.87 15.50 -12.54
CA LEU A 142 15.45 14.19 -12.23
C LEU A 142 16.74 13.93 -13.02
N LEU A 143 16.74 14.16 -14.33
CA LEU A 143 17.92 13.97 -15.18
C LEU A 143 19.10 14.83 -14.68
N ARG A 144 18.84 16.11 -14.37
CA ARG A 144 19.86 17.00 -13.80
C ARG A 144 20.38 16.49 -12.46
N THR A 145 19.50 16.03 -11.57
CA THR A 145 19.91 15.45 -10.28
C THR A 145 20.77 14.21 -10.46
N VAL A 146 20.35 13.28 -11.34
CA VAL A 146 21.11 12.05 -11.61
C VAL A 146 22.51 12.35 -12.14
N GLN A 147 22.63 13.32 -13.06
CA GLN A 147 23.91 13.72 -13.64
C GLN A 147 24.79 14.50 -12.65
N GLN A 148 24.24 15.51 -11.95
CA GLN A 148 25.02 16.35 -11.04
C GLN A 148 25.49 15.59 -9.79
N GLU A 149 24.67 14.67 -9.30
CA GLU A 149 24.97 13.88 -8.11
C GLU A 149 25.58 12.51 -8.46
N ASN A 150 25.89 12.20 -9.72
CA ASN A 150 26.47 10.93 -10.15
C ASN A 150 25.75 9.72 -9.52
N ILE A 151 24.42 9.65 -9.69
CA ILE A 151 23.59 8.63 -9.05
C ILE A 151 23.81 7.26 -9.73
N ASP A 152 24.15 6.24 -8.93
CA ASP A 152 24.27 4.85 -9.38
C ASP A 152 22.89 4.18 -9.53
N LEU A 153 22.03 4.38 -8.53
CA LEU A 153 20.72 3.74 -8.42
C LEU A 153 19.66 4.77 -8.03
N TRP A 154 18.57 4.86 -8.78
CA TRP A 154 17.37 5.59 -8.37
C TRP A 154 16.27 4.60 -7.96
N VAL A 155 15.77 4.77 -6.75
CA VAL A 155 14.65 4.00 -6.19
C VAL A 155 13.42 4.90 -6.08
N SER A 156 12.40 4.64 -6.90
CA SER A 156 11.17 5.41 -6.81
C SER A 156 10.28 4.92 -5.67
N CYS A 157 10.00 5.82 -4.72
CA CYS A 157 8.99 5.60 -3.69
C CYS A 157 7.82 6.57 -3.81
N SER A 158 7.66 7.23 -4.96
CA SER A 158 6.66 8.28 -5.17
C SER A 158 5.21 7.80 -4.99
N GLY A 159 4.29 8.76 -4.90
CA GLY A 159 2.87 8.50 -4.70
C GLY A 159 2.18 8.06 -6.01
N VAL A 160 0.97 7.52 -5.88
CA VAL A 160 0.08 7.14 -7.03
C VAL A 160 0.06 8.17 -8.18
N ALA A 161 0.08 9.47 -7.85
CA ALA A 161 -0.11 10.55 -8.81
C ALA A 161 1.11 10.83 -9.71
N SER A 162 2.23 10.12 -9.53
CA SER A 162 3.40 10.25 -10.39
C SER A 162 3.93 8.90 -10.89
N ALA A 163 3.27 7.78 -10.61
CA ALA A 163 3.86 6.46 -10.85
C ALA A 163 4.11 6.20 -12.35
N VAL A 164 3.19 6.64 -13.22
CA VAL A 164 3.34 6.52 -14.67
C VAL A 164 4.42 7.47 -15.18
N GLU A 165 4.46 8.68 -14.65
CA GLU A 165 5.43 9.72 -14.98
C GLU A 165 6.86 9.33 -14.54
N ASP A 166 7.00 8.62 -13.43
CA ASP A 166 8.27 8.03 -12.98
C ASP A 166 8.74 6.96 -13.99
N GLY A 167 7.82 6.15 -14.52
CA GLY A 167 8.11 5.20 -15.62
C GLY A 167 8.59 5.89 -16.89
N GLN A 168 7.94 7.00 -17.29
CA GLN A 168 8.38 7.82 -18.43
C GLN A 168 9.75 8.43 -18.19
N ALA A 169 10.03 8.87 -16.95
CA ALA A 169 11.34 9.38 -16.58
C ALA A 169 12.42 8.30 -16.75
N THR A 170 12.18 7.08 -16.30
CA THR A 170 13.11 5.95 -16.45
C THR A 170 13.47 5.65 -17.91
N GLU A 171 12.48 5.68 -18.82
CA GLU A 171 12.71 5.48 -20.25
C GLU A 171 13.62 6.55 -20.86
N ILE A 172 13.52 7.80 -20.40
CA ILE A 172 14.35 8.90 -20.88
C ILE A 172 15.74 8.88 -20.22
N LEU A 173 15.81 8.64 -18.91
CA LEU A 173 17.05 8.67 -18.13
C LEU A 173 17.97 7.50 -18.49
N SER A 174 17.42 6.30 -18.77
CA SER A 174 18.18 5.13 -19.19
C SER A 174 18.97 5.35 -20.48
N ARG A 175 18.42 6.14 -21.42
CA ARG A 175 19.10 6.50 -22.68
C ARG A 175 20.19 7.56 -22.53
N ARG A 176 20.24 8.25 -21.38
CA ARG A 176 21.08 9.45 -21.17
C ARG A 176 22.06 9.31 -20.02
N THR A 177 21.97 8.24 -19.24
CA THR A 177 22.74 8.05 -18.01
C THR A 177 23.02 6.56 -17.78
N ASN A 178 24.09 6.26 -17.04
CA ASN A 178 24.39 4.88 -16.61
C ASN A 178 23.65 4.49 -15.31
N CYS A 179 22.75 5.35 -14.82
CA CYS A 179 21.97 5.09 -13.61
C CYS A 179 21.03 3.90 -13.86
N LYS A 180 20.87 3.04 -12.84
CA LYS A 180 19.84 2.00 -12.85
C LYS A 180 18.64 2.42 -12.02
N PHE A 181 17.50 1.79 -12.26
CA PHE A 181 16.21 2.25 -11.76
C PHE A 181 15.44 1.10 -11.12
N ILE A 182 14.85 1.36 -9.95
CA ILE A 182 13.79 0.53 -9.38
C ILE A 182 12.47 1.23 -9.65
N GLN A 183 11.97 1.04 -10.86
CA GLN A 183 10.74 1.64 -11.37
C GLN A 183 10.34 0.89 -12.64
N PHE A 184 9.09 0.42 -12.68
CA PHE A 184 8.54 -0.21 -13.87
C PHE A 184 8.38 0.82 -15.00
N THR A 185 8.32 0.34 -16.24
CA THR A 185 8.04 1.17 -17.42
C THR A 185 6.70 1.89 -17.30
N ALA A 186 6.49 2.94 -18.10
CA ALA A 186 5.21 3.65 -18.09
C ALA A 186 4.05 2.70 -18.50
N GLN A 187 4.31 1.81 -19.47
CA GLN A 187 3.36 0.81 -19.94
C GLN A 187 2.99 -0.19 -18.85
N ASP A 188 3.97 -0.85 -18.23
CA ASP A 188 3.72 -1.84 -17.17
C ASP A 188 3.00 -1.20 -16.00
N THR A 189 3.44 0.00 -15.60
CA THR A 189 2.81 0.76 -14.51
C THR A 189 1.35 1.08 -14.84
N GLY A 190 1.04 1.49 -16.07
CA GLY A 190 -0.33 1.76 -16.52
C GLY A 190 -1.23 0.52 -16.47
N ILE A 191 -0.74 -0.61 -16.98
CA ILE A 191 -1.48 -1.89 -16.99
C ILE A 191 -1.75 -2.36 -15.54
N LEU A 192 -0.73 -2.34 -14.69
CA LEU A 192 -0.81 -2.86 -13.33
C LEU A 192 -1.60 -1.95 -12.38
N HIS A 193 -1.61 -0.63 -12.61
CA HIS A 193 -2.33 0.31 -11.77
C HIS A 193 -3.85 0.32 -12.05
N ALA A 194 -4.24 0.14 -13.31
CA ALA A 194 -5.65 0.13 -13.70
C ALA A 194 -6.31 -1.21 -13.30
N LYS A 195 -7.32 -1.16 -12.41
CA LYS A 195 -7.95 -2.36 -11.83
C LYS A 195 -8.42 -3.38 -12.87
N ASN A 196 -9.01 -2.93 -13.97
CA ASN A 196 -9.51 -3.83 -15.03
C ASN A 196 -8.36 -4.46 -15.81
N SER A 197 -7.45 -3.63 -16.31
CA SER A 197 -6.28 -4.07 -17.07
C SER A 197 -5.40 -5.03 -16.27
N PHE A 198 -5.27 -4.81 -14.96
CA PHE A 198 -4.57 -5.72 -14.06
C PHE A 198 -5.23 -7.10 -14.03
N ILE A 199 -6.54 -7.18 -13.78
CA ILE A 199 -7.25 -8.46 -13.70
C ILE A 199 -7.23 -9.20 -15.05
N ASP A 200 -7.34 -8.47 -16.16
CA ASP A 200 -7.23 -9.06 -17.49
C ASP A 200 -5.81 -9.59 -17.74
N LYS A 201 -4.77 -8.88 -17.30
CA LYS A 201 -3.39 -9.37 -17.35
C LYS A 201 -3.17 -10.62 -16.50
N VAL A 202 -3.74 -10.69 -15.30
CA VAL A 202 -3.67 -11.91 -14.45
C VAL A 202 -4.30 -13.11 -15.18
N LYS A 203 -5.44 -12.92 -15.85
CA LYS A 203 -6.10 -13.98 -16.66
C LYS A 203 -5.28 -14.37 -17.88
N GLU A 204 -4.70 -13.40 -18.59
CA GLU A 204 -3.83 -13.63 -19.75
C GLU A 204 -2.62 -14.49 -19.37
N LEU A 205 -2.04 -14.24 -18.19
CA LEU A 205 -0.94 -15.02 -17.62
C LEU A 205 -1.37 -16.40 -17.08
N GLY A 206 -2.65 -16.77 -17.19
CA GLY A 206 -3.18 -18.06 -16.71
C GLY A 206 -3.24 -18.19 -15.19
N LEU A 207 -3.17 -17.08 -14.46
CA LEU A 207 -3.17 -17.07 -12.99
C LEU A 207 -4.59 -16.95 -12.42
N PRO A 208 -4.84 -17.43 -11.18
CA PRO A 208 -6.13 -17.31 -10.53
C PRO A 208 -6.55 -15.85 -10.36
N ALA A 209 -7.74 -15.50 -10.85
CA ALA A 209 -8.32 -14.16 -10.76
C ALA A 209 -9.80 -14.23 -10.39
N PRO A 210 -10.36 -13.22 -9.68
CA PRO A 210 -11.79 -13.13 -9.45
C PRO A 210 -12.54 -13.04 -10.79
N GLU A 211 -13.66 -13.75 -10.90
CA GLU A 211 -14.51 -13.70 -12.08
C GLU A 211 -14.98 -12.25 -12.31
N THR A 212 -14.58 -11.66 -13.44
CA THR A 212 -14.77 -10.23 -13.71
C THR A 212 -15.21 -10.05 -15.15
N HIS A 213 -16.31 -9.31 -15.34
CA HIS A 213 -16.94 -9.04 -16.63
C HIS A 213 -17.17 -7.55 -16.80
N GLU A 214 -16.70 -6.99 -17.92
CA GLU A 214 -17.15 -5.67 -18.36
C GLU A 214 -18.59 -5.77 -18.88
N VAL A 215 -19.46 -4.90 -18.39
CA VAL A 215 -20.89 -4.86 -18.74
C VAL A 215 -21.23 -3.50 -19.33
N ARG A 216 -21.67 -3.52 -20.59
CA ARG A 216 -22.09 -2.32 -21.36
C ARG A 216 -23.61 -2.16 -21.44
N SER A 217 -24.36 -3.11 -20.89
CA SER A 217 -25.82 -3.05 -20.85
C SER A 217 -26.37 -3.69 -19.58
N ARG A 218 -27.53 -3.22 -19.12
CA ARG A 218 -28.24 -3.82 -17.97
C ARG A 218 -28.60 -5.29 -18.21
N ASP A 219 -28.98 -5.63 -19.44
CA ASP A 219 -29.28 -7.01 -19.85
C ASP A 219 -28.08 -7.94 -19.68
N SER A 220 -26.86 -7.48 -20.01
CA SER A 220 -25.65 -8.28 -19.81
C SER A 220 -25.41 -8.66 -18.35
N VAL A 221 -25.75 -7.77 -17.40
CA VAL A 221 -25.69 -8.07 -15.95
C VAL A 221 -26.62 -9.23 -15.61
N HIS A 222 -27.88 -9.16 -16.05
CA HIS A 222 -28.87 -10.21 -15.78
C HIS A 222 -28.46 -11.55 -16.41
N LYS A 223 -27.95 -11.55 -17.65
CA LYS A 223 -27.46 -12.77 -18.32
C LYS A 223 -26.36 -13.47 -17.51
N ILE A 224 -25.40 -12.71 -16.98
CA ILE A 224 -24.30 -13.25 -16.17
C ILE A 224 -24.84 -13.79 -14.83
N LEU A 225 -25.71 -13.05 -14.15
CA LEU A 225 -26.34 -13.49 -12.90
C LEU A 225 -27.17 -14.78 -13.10
N HIS A 226 -27.91 -14.89 -14.21
CA HIS A 226 -28.67 -16.11 -14.52
C HIS A 226 -27.76 -17.30 -14.85
N ARG A 227 -26.67 -17.09 -15.61
CA ARG A 227 -25.73 -18.16 -15.95
C ARG A 227 -25.01 -18.72 -14.72
N SER A 228 -24.63 -17.85 -13.78
CA SER A 228 -23.96 -18.27 -12.54
C SER A 228 -24.87 -19.06 -11.60
N THR A 229 -26.20 -18.85 -11.66
CA THR A 229 -27.20 -19.62 -10.89
C THR A 229 -27.56 -20.97 -11.53
N SER A 230 -27.45 -21.08 -12.86
CA SER A 230 -27.83 -22.28 -13.62
C SER A 230 -26.68 -23.29 -13.79
N SER A 231 -25.41 -22.85 -13.75
CA SER A 231 -24.24 -23.74 -13.67
C SER A 231 -24.21 -24.58 -12.38
N THR A 232 -25.03 -24.23 -11.39
CA THR A 232 -25.26 -25.02 -10.17
C THR A 232 -26.20 -26.21 -10.36
N ASN A 233 -26.82 -26.37 -11.54
CA ASN A 233 -27.88 -27.35 -11.79
C ASN A 233 -27.74 -28.20 -13.08
N GLY A 234 -26.59 -28.27 -13.77
CA GLY A 234 -26.51 -29.08 -15.01
C GLY A 234 -25.13 -29.59 -15.45
N THR A 235 -25.03 -30.93 -15.50
CA THR A 235 -24.27 -31.83 -16.39
C THR A 235 -22.78 -31.58 -16.75
N PRO A 236 -21.91 -32.63 -16.71
CA PRO A 236 -20.50 -32.50 -17.05
C PRO A 236 -20.29 -32.17 -18.53
N ARG A 237 -19.41 -31.21 -18.84
CA ARG A 237 -18.87 -31.04 -20.19
C ARG A 237 -17.76 -32.06 -20.40
N THR A 238 -17.91 -32.86 -21.44
CA THR A 238 -17.04 -33.95 -21.86
C THR A 238 -15.70 -33.44 -22.41
N SER A 239 -14.61 -33.98 -21.86
CA SER A 239 -13.35 -34.19 -22.59
C SER A 239 -12.76 -35.53 -22.12
N SER A 240 -12.98 -36.53 -22.96
CA SER A 240 -12.35 -37.85 -23.17
C SER A 240 -11.39 -38.47 -22.12
N GLU A 241 -11.83 -39.64 -21.62
CA GLU A 241 -11.13 -40.92 -21.24
C GLU A 241 -9.83 -40.85 -20.38
N VAL A 242 -9.67 -41.57 -19.26
CA VAL A 242 -9.82 -43.01 -19.00
C VAL A 242 -10.02 -43.26 -17.48
N GLY A 243 -10.81 -44.29 -17.09
CA GLY A 243 -10.59 -45.03 -15.84
C GLY A 243 -11.67 -44.95 -14.75
N SER A 244 -12.60 -45.91 -14.81
CA SER A 244 -13.46 -46.48 -13.75
C SER A 244 -13.27 -46.00 -12.29
N LEU A 245 -14.37 -45.62 -11.63
CA LEU A 245 -14.87 -46.23 -10.37
C LEU A 245 -16.18 -45.56 -9.90
N VAL A 246 -17.22 -46.39 -9.78
CA VAL A 246 -18.47 -46.31 -9.00
C VAL A 246 -18.93 -44.92 -8.54
N VAL A 247 -19.99 -44.42 -9.20
CA VAL A 247 -20.74 -43.23 -8.80
C VAL A 247 -21.68 -43.57 -7.64
N ASP A 248 -21.34 -43.12 -6.44
CA ASP A 248 -22.28 -43.06 -5.33
C ASP A 248 -23.18 -41.82 -5.49
N LYS A 249 -24.47 -42.07 -5.75
CA LYS A 249 -25.50 -41.05 -6.04
C LYS A 249 -26.10 -40.49 -4.76
N THR A 250 -25.32 -39.96 -3.83
CA THR A 250 -25.91 -39.31 -2.64
C THR A 250 -25.00 -38.25 -2.02
N ARG A 251 -25.08 -37.02 -2.54
CA ARG A 251 -25.23 -35.74 -1.79
C ARG A 251 -24.79 -34.57 -2.66
N LYS A 252 -25.77 -33.82 -3.18
CA LYS A 252 -25.56 -32.47 -3.74
C LYS A 252 -25.04 -31.55 -2.64
N THR A 253 -23.73 -31.30 -2.59
CA THR A 253 -23.19 -30.11 -1.94
C THR A 253 -23.75 -28.90 -2.70
N ARG A 254 -24.74 -28.25 -2.08
CA ARG A 254 -25.43 -27.07 -2.62
C ARG A 254 -24.44 -25.92 -2.65
N ARG A 255 -23.61 -25.82 -3.70
CA ARG A 255 -22.82 -24.61 -3.97
C ARG A 255 -23.80 -23.45 -4.02
N THR A 256 -23.62 -22.45 -3.16
CA THR A 256 -24.41 -21.23 -3.19
C THR A 256 -24.17 -20.51 -4.51
N SER A 257 -25.20 -19.89 -5.11
CA SER A 257 -25.04 -19.06 -6.29
C SER A 257 -23.95 -18.01 -6.06
N ARG A 258 -23.02 -17.86 -7.01
CA ARG A 258 -21.95 -16.86 -6.90
C ARG A 258 -22.54 -15.46 -6.75
N GLN A 259 -21.94 -14.69 -5.85
CA GLN A 259 -22.31 -13.31 -5.58
C GLN A 259 -21.36 -12.37 -6.33
N PHE A 260 -21.84 -11.18 -6.67
CA PHE A 260 -21.12 -10.19 -7.45
C PHE A 260 -21.30 -8.78 -6.87
N ILE A 261 -20.39 -7.88 -7.22
CA ILE A 261 -20.48 -6.44 -6.95
C ILE A 261 -20.32 -5.67 -8.27
N LEU A 262 -21.03 -4.55 -8.39
CA LEU A 262 -20.89 -3.64 -9.52
C LEU A 262 -19.92 -2.51 -9.15
N LYS A 263 -18.93 -2.26 -10.02
CA LYS A 263 -18.01 -1.13 -9.90
C LYS A 263 -18.06 -0.33 -11.20
N SER A 264 -18.00 1.00 -11.13
CA SER A 264 -17.88 1.81 -12.33
C SER A 264 -16.46 1.72 -12.89
N VAL A 265 -16.32 1.78 -14.22
CA VAL A 265 -15.01 1.91 -14.87
C VAL A 265 -14.46 3.32 -14.65
N ASP A 266 -15.32 4.34 -14.76
CA ASP A 266 -14.95 5.74 -14.62
C ASP A 266 -15.10 6.26 -13.17
N MET A 267 -14.23 7.20 -12.79
CA MET A 267 -14.24 7.91 -11.51
C MET A 267 -15.08 9.20 -11.55
N ASP A 268 -16.29 9.17 -12.11
CA ASP A 268 -17.25 10.29 -11.97
C ASP A 268 -17.85 10.30 -10.55
N ASP A 269 -18.08 11.49 -9.97
CA ASP A 269 -18.57 11.64 -8.59
C ASP A 269 -19.90 10.89 -8.31
N SER A 270 -20.80 10.83 -9.29
CA SER A 270 -22.06 10.08 -9.19
C SER A 270 -21.90 8.56 -9.33
N ALA A 271 -20.81 8.11 -9.97
CA ALA A 271 -20.43 6.70 -9.98
C ALA A 271 -19.73 6.31 -8.67
N ARG A 272 -19.05 7.27 -8.02
CA ARG A 272 -18.42 7.13 -6.70
C ARG A 272 -19.44 6.91 -5.58
N GLU A 273 -20.59 7.60 -5.61
CA GLU A 273 -21.68 7.38 -4.65
C GLU A 273 -22.37 6.01 -4.83
N ALA A 274 -22.58 5.56 -6.07
CA ALA A 274 -23.19 4.25 -6.36
C ALA A 274 -22.21 3.07 -6.17
N ALA A 275 -20.92 3.24 -6.48
CA ALA A 275 -19.87 2.25 -6.23
C ALA A 275 -19.47 2.16 -4.75
N ALA A 276 -19.74 3.20 -3.96
CA ALA A 276 -19.55 3.19 -2.51
C ALA A 276 -20.52 2.24 -1.79
N ASP A 277 -21.66 1.89 -2.40
CA ASP A 277 -22.67 1.04 -1.77
C ASP A 277 -22.33 -0.47 -1.83
N MET A 278 -21.23 -0.87 -2.51
CA MET A 278 -20.69 -2.25 -2.57
C MET A 278 -21.79 -3.33 -2.61
N THR A 279 -22.85 -3.05 -3.37
CA THR A 279 -24.10 -3.78 -3.22
C THR A 279 -23.95 -5.17 -3.82
N ILE A 280 -24.20 -6.18 -2.99
CA ILE A 280 -24.07 -7.57 -3.41
C ILE A 280 -25.26 -7.96 -4.30
N LEU A 281 -24.96 -8.55 -5.46
CA LEU A 281 -25.89 -9.13 -6.42
C LEU A 281 -25.72 -10.66 -6.49
N PRO A 282 -26.79 -11.43 -6.76
CA PRO A 282 -28.17 -10.99 -6.81
C PRO A 282 -28.67 -10.56 -5.41
N ARG A 283 -29.69 -9.69 -5.39
CA ARG A 283 -30.41 -9.28 -4.17
C ARG A 283 -31.28 -10.43 -3.66
N HIS A 284 -31.96 -10.23 -2.53
CA HIS A 284 -32.78 -11.28 -1.91
C HIS A 284 -33.89 -11.79 -2.85
N THR A 285 -34.42 -10.91 -3.70
CA THR A 285 -35.40 -11.27 -4.72
C THR A 285 -34.94 -10.87 -6.13
N PRO A 286 -35.41 -11.58 -7.18
CA PRO A 286 -35.18 -11.17 -8.56
C PRO A 286 -35.68 -9.74 -8.85
N SER A 287 -36.83 -9.36 -8.28
CA SER A 287 -37.41 -8.02 -8.44
C SER A 287 -36.54 -6.92 -7.84
N GLU A 288 -35.98 -7.14 -6.64
CA GLU A 288 -35.01 -6.21 -6.05
C GLU A 288 -33.74 -6.09 -6.90
N THR A 289 -33.26 -7.20 -7.45
CA THR A 289 -32.09 -7.21 -8.33
C THR A 289 -32.36 -6.39 -9.59
N TYR A 290 -33.53 -6.58 -10.22
CA TYR A 290 -33.94 -5.82 -11.40
C TYR A 290 -34.08 -4.33 -11.09
N ASN A 291 -34.77 -3.96 -10.00
CA ASN A 291 -34.94 -2.57 -9.60
C ASN A 291 -33.59 -1.88 -9.31
N PHE A 292 -32.66 -2.57 -8.64
CA PHE A 292 -31.32 -2.05 -8.42
C PHE A 292 -30.59 -1.81 -9.74
N VAL A 293 -30.50 -2.81 -10.61
CA VAL A 293 -29.78 -2.71 -11.90
C VAL A 293 -30.44 -1.68 -12.84
N ALA A 294 -31.77 -1.53 -12.80
CA ALA A 294 -32.51 -0.55 -13.58
C ALA A 294 -32.14 0.90 -13.21
N ASN A 295 -31.81 1.16 -11.94
CA ASN A 295 -31.38 2.47 -11.47
C ASN A 295 -29.91 2.79 -11.82
N MET A 296 -29.13 1.81 -12.26
CA MET A 296 -27.73 2.00 -12.64
C MET A 296 -27.61 2.59 -14.05
N LYS A 297 -26.69 3.55 -14.21
CA LYS A 297 -26.38 4.21 -15.49
C LYS A 297 -25.36 3.39 -16.30
N ILE A 298 -25.77 2.20 -16.77
CA ILE A 298 -24.95 1.30 -17.57
C ILE A 298 -25.30 1.47 -19.05
N ASN A 299 -24.31 1.81 -19.88
CA ASN A 299 -24.45 1.91 -21.34
C ASN A 299 -23.07 1.74 -22.02
N GLU A 300 -23.01 1.83 -23.36
CA GLU A 300 -21.76 1.67 -24.11
C GLU A 300 -20.71 2.74 -23.77
N GLN A 301 -21.15 3.98 -23.51
CA GLN A 301 -20.28 5.11 -23.19
C GLN A 301 -19.84 5.11 -21.72
N LYS A 302 -20.59 4.44 -20.84
CA LYS A 302 -20.31 4.30 -19.41
C LYS A 302 -20.37 2.83 -19.01
N PRO A 303 -19.33 2.04 -19.35
CA PRO A 303 -19.25 0.65 -18.96
C PRO A 303 -19.10 0.50 -17.44
N TRP A 304 -19.56 -0.64 -16.94
CA TRP A 304 -19.39 -1.05 -15.55
C TRP A 304 -18.66 -2.39 -15.50
N VAL A 305 -18.18 -2.75 -14.31
CA VAL A 305 -17.48 -4.00 -14.03
C VAL A 305 -18.31 -4.80 -13.04
N LEU A 306 -18.77 -5.96 -13.47
CA LEU A 306 -19.41 -6.96 -12.61
C LEU A 306 -18.32 -7.93 -12.14
N GLN A 307 -17.90 -7.79 -10.89
CA GLN A 307 -16.83 -8.60 -10.29
C GLN A 307 -17.39 -9.54 -9.24
N GLN A 308 -16.87 -10.77 -9.18
CA GLN A 308 -17.18 -11.74 -8.13
C GLN A 308 -16.96 -11.11 -6.76
N TYR A 309 -17.98 -11.22 -5.91
CA TYR A 309 -17.87 -10.87 -4.50
C TYR A 309 -17.13 -12.00 -3.79
N VAL A 310 -15.87 -11.76 -3.42
CA VAL A 310 -15.06 -12.70 -2.66
C VAL A 310 -15.27 -12.43 -1.18
N LYS A 311 -15.95 -13.36 -0.49
CA LYS A 311 -16.18 -13.26 0.94
C LYS A 311 -14.95 -13.77 1.68
N GLY A 312 -14.11 -12.84 2.15
CA GLY A 312 -12.82 -13.19 2.71
C GLY A 312 -12.19 -12.08 3.55
N ARG A 313 -11.10 -12.43 4.24
CA ARG A 313 -10.19 -11.44 4.82
C ARG A 313 -9.26 -10.93 3.72
N GLU A 314 -8.91 -9.66 3.83
CA GLU A 314 -8.02 -8.98 2.89
C GLU A 314 -6.60 -8.94 3.44
N TYR A 315 -5.63 -9.17 2.54
CA TYR A 315 -4.20 -9.17 2.81
C TYR A 315 -3.51 -8.30 1.77
N CYS A 316 -2.40 -7.67 2.14
CA CYS A 316 -1.59 -6.90 1.21
C CYS A 316 -0.14 -7.37 1.26
N THR A 317 0.54 -7.28 0.12
CA THR A 317 1.94 -7.70 -0.01
C THR A 317 2.86 -6.55 -0.38
N HIS A 318 4.15 -6.75 -0.17
CA HIS A 318 5.19 -5.92 -0.75
C HIS A 318 6.33 -6.79 -1.25
N ALA A 319 6.74 -6.55 -2.49
CA ALA A 319 7.88 -7.18 -3.11
C ALA A 319 8.79 -6.18 -3.80
N LEU A 320 10.09 -6.46 -3.75
CA LEU A 320 11.09 -5.92 -4.67
C LEU A 320 11.27 -6.94 -5.79
N VAL A 321 11.11 -6.49 -7.03
CA VAL A 321 11.38 -7.29 -8.23
C VAL A 321 12.55 -6.66 -8.97
N VAL A 322 13.52 -7.50 -9.35
CA VAL A 322 14.69 -7.11 -10.15
C VAL A 322 14.82 -8.11 -11.29
N LYS A 323 14.71 -7.62 -12.53
CA LYS A 323 14.77 -8.42 -13.77
C LYS A 323 13.83 -9.62 -13.76
N GLY A 324 12.56 -9.40 -13.40
CA GLY A 324 11.54 -10.46 -13.30
C GLY A 324 11.69 -11.40 -12.09
N LYS A 325 12.72 -11.24 -11.26
CA LYS A 325 12.95 -12.08 -10.07
C LYS A 325 12.57 -11.33 -8.80
N VAL A 326 11.79 -11.96 -7.94
CA VAL A 326 11.50 -11.43 -6.60
C VAL A 326 12.78 -11.50 -5.75
N LYS A 327 13.15 -10.38 -5.14
CA LYS A 327 14.36 -10.24 -4.31
C LYS A 327 14.06 -9.95 -2.84
N ALA A 328 12.91 -9.34 -2.55
CA ALA A 328 12.39 -9.20 -1.20
C ALA A 328 10.88 -9.41 -1.21
N PHE A 329 10.31 -10.00 -0.16
CA PHE A 329 8.88 -10.26 -0.05
C PHE A 329 8.36 -10.22 1.40
N VAL A 330 7.19 -9.61 1.58
CA VAL A 330 6.39 -9.70 2.81
C VAL A 330 4.91 -9.72 2.48
N ALA A 331 4.15 -10.53 3.19
CA ALA A 331 2.68 -10.48 3.25
C ALA A 331 2.24 -9.98 4.64
N CYS A 332 1.17 -9.20 4.70
CA CYS A 332 0.63 -8.66 5.94
C CYS A 332 -0.89 -8.50 5.87
N TYR A 333 -1.53 -8.34 7.02
CA TYR A 333 -2.96 -8.04 7.08
C TYR A 333 -3.25 -6.68 6.41
N SER A 334 -4.31 -6.59 5.61
CA SER A 334 -4.79 -5.30 5.09
C SER A 334 -5.56 -4.54 6.20
N SER A 335 -5.48 -3.21 6.21
CA SER A 335 -6.24 -2.34 7.12
C SER A 335 -6.93 -1.22 6.35
N ASP A 336 -8.13 -0.78 6.81
CA ASP A 336 -9.05 0.12 6.08
C ASP A 336 -8.43 1.48 5.65
N LEU A 337 -7.35 1.91 6.29
CA LEU A 337 -6.56 3.10 5.92
C LEU A 337 -5.06 2.81 5.72
N VAL A 338 -4.67 1.54 5.79
CA VAL A 338 -3.28 1.08 5.72
C VAL A 338 -2.38 1.83 6.72
N MET A 339 -2.84 1.88 7.97
CA MET A 339 -2.21 2.61 9.09
C MET A 339 -1.65 1.68 10.18
N HIS A 340 -1.89 0.38 10.05
CA HIS A 340 -1.38 -0.65 10.96
C HIS A 340 -0.85 -1.80 10.10
N TYR A 341 0.42 -2.15 10.30
CA TYR A 341 1.09 -3.22 9.55
C TYR A 341 1.61 -4.28 10.50
N GLU A 342 1.21 -5.52 10.24
CA GLU A 342 1.64 -6.72 10.95
C GLU A 342 1.91 -7.81 9.92
N ALA A 343 3.17 -8.26 9.85
CA ALA A 343 3.58 -9.30 8.90
C ALA A 343 2.92 -10.64 9.25
N LEU A 344 2.60 -11.41 8.22
CA LEU A 344 2.39 -12.85 8.37
C LEU A 344 3.73 -13.53 8.63
N GLN A 345 3.67 -14.64 9.36
CA GLN A 345 4.85 -15.47 9.59
C GLN A 345 5.32 -16.10 8.26
N LYS A 346 6.62 -16.38 8.16
CA LYS A 346 7.24 -16.92 6.93
C LYS A 346 6.70 -18.30 6.54
N ASP A 347 6.30 -19.07 7.53
CA ASP A 347 5.76 -20.43 7.43
C ASP A 347 4.23 -20.46 7.32
N ASP A 348 3.57 -19.29 7.38
CA ASP A 348 2.13 -19.20 7.13
C ASP A 348 1.82 -19.63 5.67
N PRO A 349 0.97 -20.65 5.45
CA PRO A 349 0.63 -21.11 4.11
C PRO A 349 0.07 -20.01 3.20
N LEU A 350 -0.64 -19.02 3.75
CA LEU A 350 -1.14 -17.87 2.99
C LEU A 350 0.00 -16.97 2.52
N SER A 351 0.99 -16.74 3.39
CA SER A 351 2.20 -15.96 3.06
C SER A 351 2.96 -16.64 1.93
N GLN A 352 3.18 -17.96 2.03
CA GLN A 352 3.85 -18.76 1.00
C GLN A 352 3.08 -18.77 -0.33
N ALA A 353 1.75 -18.92 -0.29
CA ALA A 353 0.93 -18.88 -1.50
C ALA A 353 0.98 -17.51 -2.19
N MET A 354 0.91 -16.41 -1.42
CA MET A 354 1.02 -15.05 -1.96
C MET A 354 2.43 -14.76 -2.50
N GLU A 355 3.48 -15.28 -1.85
CA GLU A 355 4.85 -15.21 -2.33
C GLU A 355 5.00 -15.93 -3.68
N GLN A 356 4.51 -17.18 -3.74
CA GLN A 356 4.58 -18.00 -4.96
C GLN A 356 3.79 -17.37 -6.12
N PHE A 357 2.61 -16.81 -5.85
CA PHE A 357 1.86 -16.04 -6.83
C PHE A 357 2.70 -14.88 -7.36
N THR A 358 3.35 -14.12 -6.46
CA THR A 358 4.15 -12.94 -6.81
C THR A 358 5.39 -13.32 -7.63
N ILE A 359 6.08 -14.41 -7.26
CA ILE A 359 7.21 -14.97 -8.01
C ILE A 359 6.78 -15.34 -9.42
N THR A 360 5.67 -16.08 -9.54
CA THR A 360 5.16 -16.56 -10.82
C THR A 360 4.74 -15.38 -11.71
N PHE A 361 3.99 -14.43 -11.15
CA PHE A 361 3.57 -13.22 -11.87
C PHE A 361 4.78 -12.41 -12.37
N ALA A 362 5.76 -12.14 -11.51
CA ALA A 362 6.94 -11.36 -11.86
C ALA A 362 7.80 -12.07 -12.93
N GLY A 363 7.96 -13.39 -12.81
CA GLY A 363 8.70 -14.18 -13.79
C GLY A 363 8.03 -14.20 -15.16
N LEU A 364 6.70 -14.35 -15.22
CA LEU A 364 5.95 -14.33 -16.47
C LEU A 364 5.96 -12.94 -17.13
N MET A 365 5.81 -11.87 -16.35
CA MET A 365 5.94 -10.50 -16.86
C MET A 365 7.34 -10.24 -17.43
N GLY A 366 8.39 -10.65 -16.70
CA GLY A 366 9.77 -10.55 -17.18
C GLY A 366 10.03 -11.35 -18.46
N ALA A 367 9.49 -12.56 -18.57
CA ALA A 367 9.62 -13.40 -19.75
C ALA A 367 8.85 -12.87 -20.97
N SER A 368 7.67 -12.27 -20.75
CA SER A 368 6.85 -11.69 -21.83
C SER A 368 7.49 -10.48 -22.54
N ASN A 369 8.56 -9.94 -21.96
CA ASN A 369 9.36 -8.86 -22.56
C ASN A 369 10.48 -9.39 -23.47
N LEU A 370 10.64 -10.71 -23.60
CA LEU A 370 11.59 -11.36 -24.52
C LEU A 370 10.94 -11.60 -25.88
N ASP A 371 11.67 -11.40 -26.98
CA ASP A 371 11.13 -11.63 -28.34
C ASP A 371 10.78 -13.13 -28.57
N PRO A 372 9.72 -13.43 -29.36
CA PRO A 372 9.19 -14.80 -29.55
C PRO A 372 10.20 -15.81 -30.12
N ASP A 373 11.21 -15.34 -30.84
CA ASP A 373 12.19 -16.19 -31.54
C ASP A 373 13.45 -16.47 -30.72
N GLY A 374 13.54 -16.01 -29.46
CA GLY A 374 14.71 -16.21 -28.60
C GLY A 374 16.01 -15.57 -29.12
N PHE A 375 15.93 -14.77 -30.19
CA PHE A 375 17.05 -14.10 -30.81
C PHE A 375 17.13 -12.65 -30.30
N VAL A 376 18.17 -12.36 -29.54
CA VAL A 376 18.56 -10.97 -29.24
C VAL A 376 19.07 -10.36 -30.54
N SER A 377 18.32 -9.44 -31.16
CA SER A 377 18.80 -8.74 -32.35
C SER A 377 20.13 -8.04 -32.03
N PRO A 378 21.22 -8.26 -32.78
CA PRO A 378 22.53 -7.63 -32.51
C PRO A 378 22.57 -6.14 -32.88
N THR A 379 21.46 -5.57 -33.35
CA THR A 379 21.38 -4.16 -33.74
C THR A 379 20.93 -3.31 -32.57
N VAL A 380 21.91 -2.75 -31.84
CA VAL A 380 21.87 -1.45 -31.17
C VAL A 380 20.46 -1.01 -30.74
N ASP A 381 19.96 -1.59 -29.66
CA ASP A 381 18.93 -1.06 -28.75
C ASP A 381 18.62 -2.20 -27.76
N GLU A 382 19.30 -2.22 -26.60
CA GLU A 382 18.83 -3.00 -25.46
C GLU A 382 17.36 -2.63 -25.23
N LYS A 383 16.41 -3.52 -25.54
CA LYS A 383 15.01 -3.31 -25.20
C LYS A 383 14.94 -3.08 -23.68
N PRO A 384 14.54 -1.89 -23.21
CA PRO A 384 14.52 -1.59 -21.79
C PRO A 384 13.29 -2.29 -21.19
N GLY A 385 13.50 -3.41 -20.50
CA GLY A 385 12.37 -4.15 -19.97
C GLY A 385 12.69 -5.26 -19.00
N ASP A 386 13.84 -5.20 -18.31
CA ASP A 386 14.04 -6.02 -17.11
C ASP A 386 12.94 -5.64 -16.12
N PHE A 387 11.87 -6.44 -16.02
CA PHE A 387 10.70 -6.16 -15.17
C PHE A 387 11.14 -5.91 -13.72
N THR A 388 11.39 -4.63 -13.38
CA THR A 388 12.15 -4.19 -12.20
C THR A 388 11.42 -3.03 -11.55
N GLY A 389 11.14 -3.16 -10.27
CA GLY A 389 10.32 -2.20 -9.55
C GLY A 389 9.79 -2.80 -8.25
N HIS A 390 8.90 -2.07 -7.60
CA HIS A 390 8.18 -2.59 -6.45
C HIS A 390 6.82 -3.12 -6.89
N LEU A 391 6.49 -4.33 -6.47
CA LEU A 391 5.24 -5.00 -6.81
C LEU A 391 4.50 -5.35 -5.53
N SER A 392 3.26 -4.88 -5.43
CA SER A 392 2.41 -5.10 -4.27
C SER A 392 1.02 -5.49 -4.72
N PHE A 393 0.43 -6.49 -4.09
CA PHE A 393 -0.91 -6.97 -4.41
C PHE A 393 -1.80 -6.90 -3.17
N ASP A 394 -3.07 -6.59 -3.39
CA ASP A 394 -4.11 -6.82 -2.41
C ASP A 394 -4.84 -8.12 -2.79
N PHE A 395 -4.96 -9.04 -1.83
CA PHE A 395 -5.59 -10.34 -2.00
C PHE A 395 -6.84 -10.44 -1.11
N LEU A 396 -7.89 -11.06 -1.64
CA LEU A 396 -8.97 -11.62 -0.83
C LEU A 396 -8.79 -13.13 -0.72
N VAL A 397 -8.94 -13.66 0.50
CA VAL A 397 -8.85 -15.09 0.77
C VAL A 397 -10.24 -15.67 0.92
N GLU A 398 -10.67 -16.46 -0.07
CA GLU A 398 -11.89 -17.24 0.00
C GLU A 398 -11.64 -18.54 0.78
N GLN A 399 -12.48 -18.84 1.77
CA GLN A 399 -12.43 -20.09 2.51
C GLN A 399 -13.61 -20.96 2.12
N LEU A 400 -13.32 -22.14 1.58
CA LEU A 400 -14.31 -23.12 1.15
C LEU A 400 -14.18 -24.37 2.01
N ALA A 401 -15.30 -24.83 2.56
CA ALA A 401 -15.34 -26.14 3.22
C ALA A 401 -15.27 -27.24 2.16
N SER A 402 -14.28 -28.11 2.27
CA SER A 402 -14.10 -29.31 1.45
C SER A 402 -14.19 -30.56 2.34
N GLU A 403 -14.31 -31.74 1.73
CA GLU A 403 -14.30 -33.02 2.45
C GLU A 403 -12.98 -33.27 3.21
N LYS A 404 -11.90 -32.61 2.79
CA LYS A 404 -10.55 -32.72 3.39
C LYS A 404 -10.25 -31.61 4.41
N GLY A 405 -11.20 -30.73 4.72
CA GLY A 405 -11.02 -29.58 5.60
C GLY A 405 -11.34 -28.25 4.91
N VAL A 406 -10.79 -27.15 5.42
CA VAL A 406 -10.99 -25.81 4.83
C VAL A 406 -9.92 -25.56 3.79
N GLU A 407 -10.34 -25.34 2.55
CA GLU A 407 -9.47 -24.92 1.44
C GLU A 407 -9.50 -23.40 1.34
N CYS A 408 -8.31 -22.79 1.30
CA CYS A 408 -8.14 -21.35 1.16
C CYS A 408 -7.68 -21.03 -0.27
N SER A 409 -8.45 -20.22 -0.99
CA SER A 409 -8.05 -19.70 -2.30
C SER A 409 -7.69 -18.22 -2.18
N ILE A 410 -6.47 -17.87 -2.60
CA ILE A 410 -6.03 -16.47 -2.72
C ILE A 410 -6.48 -15.91 -4.07
N LEU A 411 -7.08 -14.71 -4.07
CA LEU A 411 -7.51 -14.03 -5.29
C LEU A 411 -7.00 -12.59 -5.28
N PRO A 412 -6.12 -12.19 -6.22
CA PRO A 412 -5.65 -10.82 -6.33
C PRO A 412 -6.81 -9.92 -6.78
N ILE A 413 -6.96 -8.76 -6.13
CA ILE A 413 -8.03 -7.81 -6.43
C ILE A 413 -7.52 -6.45 -6.88
N GLU A 414 -6.29 -6.10 -6.54
CA GLU A 414 -5.65 -4.83 -6.86
C GLU A 414 -4.13 -5.02 -6.90
N CYS A 415 -3.47 -4.24 -7.76
CA CYS A 415 -2.02 -4.17 -7.83
C CYS A 415 -1.56 -2.72 -7.64
N ASN A 416 -0.51 -2.59 -6.84
CA ASN A 416 0.19 -1.36 -6.56
C ASN A 416 1.63 -1.49 -7.12
N PRO A 417 1.88 -1.08 -8.37
CA PRO A 417 3.21 -1.19 -9.03
C PRO A 417 4.18 -0.11 -8.53
N ARG A 418 4.34 0.00 -7.21
CA ARG A 418 5.09 1.03 -6.50
C ARG A 418 5.37 0.58 -5.07
N ALA A 419 6.37 1.18 -4.42
CA ALA A 419 6.67 0.87 -3.03
C ALA A 419 5.42 0.99 -2.15
N HIS A 420 5.22 -0.02 -1.30
CA HIS A 420 4.14 -0.11 -0.33
C HIS A 420 4.72 0.04 1.08
N THR A 421 3.98 0.64 2.01
CA THR A 421 4.51 0.95 3.35
C THR A 421 4.81 -0.29 4.18
N ALA A 422 4.29 -1.46 3.78
CA ALA A 422 4.70 -2.76 4.35
C ALA A 422 6.22 -3.01 4.25
N VAL A 423 6.96 -2.28 3.39
CA VAL A 423 8.43 -2.28 3.39
C VAL A 423 9.04 -1.96 4.77
N ALA A 424 8.35 -1.20 5.62
CA ALA A 424 8.81 -0.89 6.96
C ALA A 424 8.92 -2.13 7.88
N LEU A 425 8.26 -3.24 7.54
CA LEU A 425 8.36 -4.50 8.28
C LEU A 425 9.73 -5.18 8.15
N PHE A 426 10.59 -4.69 7.26
CA PHE A 426 11.97 -5.17 7.08
C PHE A 426 12.98 -4.51 8.02
N GLU A 427 12.55 -3.75 9.03
CA GLU A 427 13.46 -3.18 10.04
C GLU A 427 14.34 -4.29 10.64
N GLY A 428 15.66 -4.07 10.69
CA GLY A 428 16.65 -5.06 11.09
C GLY A 428 17.23 -5.91 9.95
N LYS A 429 16.78 -5.71 8.70
CA LYS A 429 17.29 -6.38 7.48
C LYS A 429 17.94 -5.41 6.51
N GLU A 430 18.56 -4.34 7.02
CA GLU A 430 18.99 -3.22 6.18
C GLU A 430 20.07 -3.59 5.16
N VAL A 431 21.01 -4.47 5.54
CA VAL A 431 22.10 -4.90 4.66
C VAL A 431 21.55 -5.82 3.58
N GLU A 432 20.80 -6.85 3.95
CA GLU A 432 20.22 -7.80 3.00
C GLU A 432 19.25 -7.13 2.03
N MET A 433 18.42 -6.20 2.52
CA MET A 433 17.57 -5.37 1.67
C MET A 433 18.42 -4.56 0.70
N THR A 434 19.46 -3.88 1.18
CA THR A 434 20.31 -3.06 0.30
C THR A 434 21.00 -3.91 -0.77
N GLU A 435 21.53 -5.08 -0.44
CA GLU A 435 22.10 -6.02 -1.42
C GLU A 435 21.06 -6.44 -2.47
N ALA A 436 19.83 -6.73 -2.05
CA ALA A 436 18.73 -7.04 -2.97
C ALA A 436 18.45 -5.89 -3.95
N TYR A 437 18.45 -4.63 -3.49
CA TYR A 437 18.33 -3.44 -4.35
C TYR A 437 19.53 -3.27 -5.29
N LEU A 438 20.74 -3.45 -4.77
CA LEU A 438 21.98 -3.28 -5.54
C LEU A 438 22.19 -4.37 -6.59
N SER A 439 21.51 -5.51 -6.50
CA SER A 439 21.51 -6.54 -7.57
C SER A 439 21.00 -6.02 -8.91
N ALA A 440 20.30 -4.87 -8.95
CA ALA A 440 19.95 -4.18 -10.19
C ALA A 440 21.16 -3.56 -10.92
N LEU A 441 22.28 -3.35 -10.20
CA LEU A 441 23.54 -2.85 -10.77
C LEU A 441 24.40 -3.96 -11.37
N ASP A 442 24.12 -5.23 -11.02
CA ASP A 442 24.90 -6.36 -11.51
C ASP A 442 24.61 -6.57 -13.00
N THR A 443 25.67 -6.47 -13.79
CA THR A 443 25.69 -6.66 -15.25
C THR A 443 26.20 -8.04 -15.65
N SER A 444 26.60 -8.88 -14.69
CA SER A 444 27.06 -10.23 -14.94
C SER A 444 25.97 -11.04 -15.62
N THR A 445 26.33 -11.62 -16.76
CA THR A 445 25.49 -12.61 -17.44
C THR A 445 25.42 -13.87 -16.59
N PRO A 446 24.38 -14.72 -16.73
CA PRO A 446 24.28 -15.99 -15.98
C PRO A 446 25.53 -16.88 -16.09
N ASP A 447 26.30 -16.75 -17.18
CA ASP A 447 27.50 -17.54 -17.44
C ASP A 447 28.76 -17.02 -16.70
N ASP A 448 28.81 -15.76 -16.30
CA ASP A 448 29.97 -15.18 -15.59
C ASP A 448 30.07 -15.66 -14.12
N LEU A 449 28.96 -16.14 -13.55
CA LEU A 449 28.89 -16.68 -12.18
C LEU A 449 29.45 -18.10 -12.07
N ALA A 450 29.59 -18.83 -13.19
CA ALA A 450 30.10 -20.20 -13.21
C ALA A 450 31.64 -20.27 -13.14
N ASN A 451 32.35 -19.20 -13.52
CA ASN A 451 33.81 -19.24 -13.71
C ASN A 451 34.62 -18.34 -12.75
N GLY A 452 33.97 -17.66 -11.79
CA GLY A 452 34.61 -16.57 -11.03
C GLY A 452 34.89 -16.79 -9.53
N PHE A 453 34.47 -17.89 -8.91
CA PHE A 453 34.60 -18.06 -7.44
C PHE A 453 35.33 -19.34 -7.06
N HIS A 454 36.62 -19.40 -7.38
CA HIS A 454 37.59 -20.16 -6.60
C HIS A 454 38.47 -19.16 -5.86
N GLU A 455 38.66 -19.40 -4.55
CA GLU A 455 39.48 -18.64 -3.60
C GLU A 455 38.95 -17.28 -3.11
N SER A 456 38.23 -17.28 -1.98
CA SER A 456 38.88 -17.08 -0.67
C SER A 456 37.86 -16.87 0.45
N LEU A 457 37.85 -17.83 1.39
CA LEU A 457 37.70 -17.71 2.85
C LEU A 457 36.78 -18.80 3.41
N MET A 458 37.43 -19.80 3.99
CA MET A 458 36.84 -20.92 4.71
C MET A 458 36.49 -20.51 6.15
N HIS A 459 35.25 -20.76 6.56
CA HIS A 459 34.88 -21.65 7.68
C HIS A 459 33.37 -21.57 7.91
N ASP A 460 32.65 -22.57 7.38
CA ASP A 460 31.75 -23.46 8.12
C ASP A 460 30.94 -24.27 7.09
N GLU A 461 31.09 -25.59 7.16
CA GLU A 461 30.46 -26.58 6.30
C GLU A 461 28.95 -26.66 6.62
N ASP A 462 28.10 -25.97 5.85
CA ASP A 462 26.69 -26.36 5.62
C ASP A 462 25.93 -25.49 4.58
N THR A 463 26.59 -24.95 3.55
CA THR A 463 25.89 -24.10 2.55
C THR A 463 26.32 -24.36 1.12
N ALA A 464 25.82 -25.47 0.56
CA ALA A 464 25.79 -25.70 -0.88
C ALA A 464 24.33 -25.79 -1.36
N HIS A 465 23.63 -24.65 -1.42
CA HIS A 465 22.49 -24.38 -2.31
C HIS A 465 22.47 -22.88 -2.62
N GLU A 466 22.30 -22.55 -3.90
CA GLU A 466 22.55 -21.25 -4.54
C GLU A 466 21.86 -20.05 -3.87
N ARG A 467 22.64 -19.00 -3.57
CA ARG A 467 22.15 -17.70 -3.09
C ARG A 467 21.47 -16.91 -4.21
N SER A 468 20.16 -17.09 -4.33
CA SER A 468 19.22 -15.99 -4.58
C SER A 468 18.06 -16.10 -3.58
N THR A 469 18.39 -16.05 -2.29
CA THR A 469 17.40 -16.09 -1.22
C THR A 469 16.61 -14.79 -1.20
N ILE A 470 15.29 -14.90 -1.37
CA ILE A 470 14.35 -13.80 -1.19
C ILE A 470 14.50 -13.26 0.23
N VAL A 471 14.79 -11.96 0.36
CA VAL A 471 14.86 -11.29 1.65
C VAL A 471 13.46 -11.26 2.25
N ARG A 472 13.34 -11.68 3.52
CA ARG A 472 12.10 -11.66 4.29
C ARG A 472 12.30 -10.84 5.56
N PRO A 473 11.22 -10.34 6.19
CA PRO A 473 11.29 -9.71 7.50
C PRO A 473 12.01 -10.60 8.54
N PRO A 474 12.50 -10.02 9.65
CA PRO A 474 12.97 -10.80 10.80
C PRO A 474 11.91 -11.80 11.29
N GLU A 475 12.31 -12.84 12.02
CA GLU A 475 11.38 -13.87 12.53
C GLU A 475 10.30 -13.29 13.46
N GLN A 476 10.62 -12.22 14.17
CA GLN A 476 9.68 -11.46 14.98
C GLN A 476 9.71 -10.00 14.52
N PRO A 477 9.04 -9.68 13.40
CA PRO A 477 9.04 -8.34 12.86
C PRO A 477 8.24 -7.43 13.79
N LYS A 478 8.74 -6.22 14.04
CA LYS A 478 7.97 -5.21 14.77
C LYS A 478 6.73 -4.85 13.96
N LYS A 479 5.61 -4.72 14.66
CA LYS A 479 4.39 -4.15 14.09
C LYS A 479 4.57 -2.64 13.92
N VAL A 480 3.98 -2.05 12.88
CA VAL A 480 4.16 -0.63 12.55
C VAL A 480 2.84 0.13 12.62
N TYR A 481 2.85 1.29 13.29
CA TYR A 481 1.71 2.21 13.42
C TYR A 481 2.13 3.67 13.28
N TRP A 482 1.20 4.62 13.42
CA TRP A 482 1.50 6.06 13.50
C TRP A 482 0.82 6.68 14.71
N ILE A 483 1.61 7.16 15.66
CA ILE A 483 1.10 7.63 16.94
C ILE A 483 0.11 8.79 16.81
N GLY A 484 0.33 9.71 15.87
CA GLY A 484 -0.58 10.83 15.67
C GLY A 484 -1.95 10.41 15.12
N HIS A 485 -2.00 9.33 14.34
CA HIS A 485 -3.27 8.77 13.87
C HIS A 485 -4.02 8.10 15.02
N ASP A 486 -3.34 7.25 15.77
CA ASP A 486 -3.95 6.47 16.83
C ASP A 486 -4.35 7.33 18.04
N LEU A 487 -3.60 8.37 18.35
CA LEU A 487 -4.00 9.35 19.37
C LEU A 487 -5.37 9.94 19.04
N VAL A 488 -5.64 10.24 17.78
CA VAL A 488 -6.93 10.78 17.35
C VAL A 488 -7.99 9.68 17.32
N VAL A 489 -7.72 8.56 16.65
CA VAL A 489 -8.73 7.51 16.36
C VAL A 489 -9.04 6.64 17.56
N LEU A 490 -8.04 6.27 18.36
CA LEU A 490 -8.16 5.37 19.50
C LEU A 490 -8.16 6.11 20.85
N GLY A 491 -7.65 7.35 20.89
CA GLY A 491 -7.66 8.21 22.08
C GLY A 491 -8.80 9.22 22.11
N ILE A 492 -8.71 10.26 21.27
CA ILE A 492 -9.56 11.46 21.35
C ILE A 492 -11.00 11.17 20.90
N LEU A 493 -11.21 10.53 19.74
CA LEU A 493 -12.54 10.29 19.20
C LEU A 493 -13.44 9.40 20.10
N PRO A 494 -12.94 8.30 20.69
CA PRO A 494 -13.72 7.50 21.62
C PRO A 494 -14.10 8.28 22.88
N LEU A 495 -13.17 9.07 23.44
CA LEU A 495 -13.45 9.94 24.60
C LEU A 495 -14.50 11.01 24.30
N LEU A 496 -14.44 11.65 23.13
CA LEU A 496 -15.47 12.59 22.69
C LEU A 496 -16.83 11.91 22.52
N THR A 497 -16.85 10.69 21.96
CA THR A 497 -18.08 9.90 21.78
C THR A 497 -18.68 9.52 23.15
N LEU A 498 -17.83 9.15 24.12
CA LEU A 498 -18.25 8.85 25.48
C LEU A 498 -18.81 10.09 26.18
N ALA A 499 -18.15 11.24 26.06
CA ALA A 499 -18.63 12.50 26.62
C ALA A 499 -20.01 12.89 26.04
N GLN A 500 -20.20 12.74 24.73
CA GLN A 500 -21.50 12.97 24.08
C GLN A 500 -22.58 12.01 24.60
N ALA A 501 -22.25 10.71 24.73
CA ALA A 501 -23.19 9.72 25.25
C ALA A 501 -23.56 10.01 26.71
N PHE A 502 -22.61 10.47 27.53
CA PHE A 502 -22.83 10.88 28.90
C PHE A 502 -23.74 12.11 28.98
N ILE A 503 -23.42 13.18 28.25
CA ILE A 503 -24.23 14.41 28.19
C ILE A 503 -25.66 14.08 27.76
N ARG A 504 -25.85 13.26 26.73
CA ARG A 504 -27.19 12.83 26.29
C ARG A 504 -27.92 12.04 27.36
N SER A 505 -27.26 11.09 28.03
CA SER A 505 -27.86 10.31 29.11
C SER A 505 -28.27 11.18 30.31
N SER A 506 -27.51 12.23 30.61
CA SER A 506 -27.81 13.20 31.67
C SER A 506 -28.92 14.18 31.27
N LEU A 507 -28.97 14.60 30.00
CA LEU A 507 -30.00 15.51 29.47
C LEU A 507 -31.34 14.79 29.22
N SER A 508 -31.34 13.49 28.90
CA SER A 508 -32.56 12.67 28.85
C SER A 508 -33.23 12.51 30.22
N TYR A 509 -32.51 12.80 31.31
CA TYR A 509 -33.09 12.92 32.66
C TYR A 509 -33.72 14.31 32.92
N LEU A 510 -33.42 15.31 32.08
CA LEU A 510 -33.89 16.70 32.15
C LEU A 510 -34.97 17.02 31.09
N SER A 511 -35.74 16.01 30.66
CA SER A 511 -36.75 16.13 29.59
C SER A 511 -37.95 17.02 29.95
N TYR A 512 -37.71 18.33 30.04
CA TYR A 512 -38.71 19.41 30.14
C TYR A 512 -38.23 20.73 29.49
N ILE A 513 -37.27 20.69 28.55
CA ILE A 513 -36.81 21.88 27.82
C ILE A 513 -36.83 21.62 26.29
N PRO A 514 -37.80 22.19 25.54
CA PRO A 514 -38.00 21.97 24.10
C PRO A 514 -36.82 22.38 23.19
N MET A 515 -35.86 23.14 23.71
CA MET A 515 -34.77 23.72 22.93
C MET A 515 -33.55 22.79 22.75
N ALA A 516 -33.45 21.72 23.57
CA ALA A 516 -32.34 20.76 23.51
C ALA A 516 -32.44 19.78 22.31
N ASP A 517 -33.65 19.50 21.83
CA ASP A 517 -33.88 18.55 20.75
C ASP A 517 -33.28 19.00 19.41
N ALA A 518 -33.21 20.31 19.14
CA ALA A 518 -32.72 20.84 17.86
C ALA A 518 -31.20 20.75 17.68
N VAL A 519 -30.42 20.72 18.78
CA VAL A 519 -28.95 20.69 18.77
C VAL A 519 -28.42 19.25 18.86
N PHE A 520 -29.09 18.37 19.61
CA PHE A 520 -28.59 17.03 19.88
C PHE A 520 -29.15 15.92 18.97
N ASN A 521 -30.28 16.08 18.27
CA ASN A 521 -30.89 15.00 17.47
C ASN A 521 -30.31 14.76 16.06
N ARG A 522 -29.23 15.41 15.64
CA ARG A 522 -28.73 15.25 14.25
C ARG A 522 -27.92 13.97 13.99
N SER A 523 -27.62 13.14 14.99
CA SER A 523 -26.89 11.88 14.75
C SER A 523 -27.07 10.85 15.88
N PRO A 524 -27.30 9.56 15.59
CA PRO A 524 -27.46 8.52 16.61
C PRO A 524 -26.14 8.28 17.36
N SER A 525 -26.15 8.45 18.69
CA SER A 525 -25.02 8.05 19.55
C SER A 525 -25.29 6.65 20.11
N PRO A 526 -24.27 5.80 20.26
CA PRO A 526 -24.45 4.52 20.92
C PRO A 526 -24.90 4.71 22.39
N PRO A 527 -25.63 3.74 22.97
CA PRO A 527 -25.96 3.76 24.39
C PRO A 527 -24.70 3.92 25.25
N LEU A 528 -24.81 4.61 26.40
CA LEU A 528 -23.66 4.92 27.28
C LEU A 528 -22.81 3.69 27.59
N ARG A 529 -23.42 2.55 27.94
CA ARG A 529 -22.71 1.29 28.20
C ARG A 529 -21.87 0.81 27.02
N THR A 530 -22.40 0.91 25.81
CA THR A 530 -21.69 0.53 24.58
C THR A 530 -20.55 1.51 24.30
N ALA A 531 -20.78 2.81 24.48
CA ALA A 531 -19.76 3.84 24.35
C ALA A 531 -18.60 3.62 25.35
N THR A 532 -18.90 3.32 26.62
CA THR A 532 -17.89 3.04 27.65
C THR A 532 -17.05 1.83 27.30
N ARG A 533 -17.67 0.69 26.98
CA ARG A 533 -16.94 -0.54 26.62
C ARG A 533 -16.01 -0.32 25.43
N ARG A 534 -16.52 0.35 24.40
CA ARG A 534 -15.74 0.67 23.20
C ARG A 534 -14.58 1.60 23.52
N THR A 535 -14.80 2.63 24.34
CA THR A 535 -13.75 3.57 24.75
C THR A 535 -12.63 2.85 25.52
N ILE A 536 -12.98 1.93 26.42
CA ILE A 536 -11.97 1.13 27.15
C ILE A 536 -11.16 0.26 26.18
N TYR A 537 -11.83 -0.39 25.21
CA TYR A 537 -11.16 -1.21 24.20
C TYR A 537 -10.21 -0.37 23.33
N ASP A 538 -10.68 0.77 22.82
CA ASP A 538 -9.88 1.65 21.95
C ASP A 538 -8.69 2.25 22.72
N LEU A 539 -8.87 2.66 23.98
CA LEU A 539 -7.76 3.16 24.82
C LEU A 539 -6.75 2.06 25.19
N ALA A 540 -7.20 0.83 25.42
CA ALA A 540 -6.32 -0.30 25.66
C ALA A 540 -5.49 -0.62 24.41
N ALA A 541 -6.11 -0.62 23.22
CA ALA A 541 -5.40 -0.78 21.95
C ALA A 541 -4.38 0.35 21.72
N PHE A 542 -4.75 1.60 22.03
CA PHE A 542 -3.80 2.73 21.96
C PHE A 542 -2.58 2.52 22.87
N ALA A 543 -2.80 2.11 24.12
CA ALA A 543 -1.73 1.82 25.05
C ALA A 543 -0.84 0.65 24.58
N GLU A 544 -1.44 -0.43 24.05
CA GLU A 544 -0.72 -1.55 23.46
C GLU A 544 0.17 -1.08 22.30
N HIS A 545 -0.36 -0.27 21.38
CA HIS A 545 0.40 0.24 20.24
C HIS A 545 1.57 1.12 20.69
N VAL A 546 1.35 2.03 21.64
CA VAL A 546 2.41 2.90 22.18
C VAL A 546 3.54 2.09 22.85
N LEU A 547 3.20 0.99 23.52
CA LEU A 547 4.16 0.19 24.29
C LEU A 547 4.89 -0.86 23.45
N THR A 548 4.24 -1.42 22.42
CA THR A 548 4.74 -2.63 21.73
C THR A 548 4.92 -2.48 20.22
N TRP A 549 4.38 -1.42 19.61
CA TRP A 549 4.51 -1.19 18.17
C TRP A 549 5.55 -0.09 17.87
N GLN A 550 6.10 -0.13 16.67
CA GLN A 550 7.04 0.85 16.17
C GLN A 550 6.30 1.96 15.40
N ASP A 551 6.56 3.22 15.72
CA ASP A 551 6.05 4.33 14.88
C ASP A 551 6.78 4.33 13.52
N GLY A 552 6.02 4.44 12.43
CA GLY A 552 6.52 4.34 11.06
C GLY A 552 7.37 5.53 10.59
N THR A 553 7.59 6.54 11.41
CA THR A 553 8.44 7.71 11.11
C THR A 553 9.52 7.93 12.16
N TYR A 554 9.21 7.73 13.44
CA TYR A 554 10.13 7.96 14.54
C TYR A 554 11.15 6.83 14.68
N THR A 555 12.42 7.21 14.86
CA THR A 555 13.47 6.33 15.39
C THR A 555 14.41 7.15 16.26
N LEU A 556 14.97 6.54 17.30
CA LEU A 556 15.74 7.26 18.32
C LEU A 556 16.96 8.00 17.75
N TRP A 557 17.62 7.42 16.75
CA TRP A 557 18.83 7.99 16.15
C TRP A 557 18.56 9.06 15.07
N ASP A 558 17.31 9.12 14.58
CA ASP A 558 16.83 10.05 13.56
C ASP A 558 15.40 10.54 13.88
N PRO A 559 15.21 11.29 14.99
CA PRO A 559 13.89 11.64 15.52
C PRO A 559 13.25 12.84 14.81
N LEU A 560 14.04 13.68 14.14
CA LEU A 560 13.59 14.97 13.61
C LEU A 560 12.50 14.87 12.52
N PRO A 561 12.53 13.89 11.60
CA PRO A 561 11.43 13.69 10.64
C PRO A 561 10.07 13.50 11.33
N ALA A 562 9.99 12.74 12.42
CA ALA A 562 8.73 12.50 13.13
C ALA A 562 8.23 13.77 13.82
N TRP A 563 9.12 14.52 14.49
CA TRP A 563 8.75 15.80 15.09
C TRP A 563 8.26 16.78 14.03
N TRP A 564 8.97 16.91 12.90
CA TRP A 564 8.56 17.78 11.79
C TRP A 564 7.22 17.36 11.20
N LEU A 565 6.99 16.07 11.02
CA LEU A 565 5.74 15.53 10.48
C LEU A 565 4.53 15.97 11.32
N TYR A 566 4.61 15.80 12.65
CA TYR A 566 3.49 16.06 13.54
C TYR A 566 3.36 17.52 14.00
N GLN A 567 4.47 18.28 14.05
CA GLN A 567 4.46 19.66 14.56
C GLN A 567 4.56 20.75 13.48
N VAL A 568 4.94 20.39 12.25
CA VAL A 568 5.08 21.37 11.16
C VAL A 568 4.28 20.95 9.94
N TYR A 569 4.52 19.76 9.40
CA TYR A 569 3.92 19.32 8.14
C TYR A 569 2.39 19.21 8.23
N TRP A 570 1.87 18.37 9.12
CA TRP A 570 0.42 18.18 9.27
C TRP A 570 -0.32 19.44 9.73
N PRO A 571 0.13 20.15 10.79
CA PRO A 571 -0.51 21.39 11.22
C PRO A 571 -0.52 22.45 10.11
N GLY A 572 0.58 22.60 9.37
CA GLY A 572 0.64 23.51 8.22
C GLY A 572 -0.35 23.12 7.11
N LEU A 573 -0.47 21.82 6.82
CA LEU A 573 -1.41 21.31 5.82
C LEU A 573 -2.87 21.52 6.25
N PHE A 574 -3.20 21.31 7.52
CA PHE A 574 -4.54 21.58 8.07
C PHE A 574 -4.85 23.07 8.08
N LEU A 575 -3.90 23.92 8.48
CA LEU A 575 -4.06 25.37 8.46
C LEU A 575 -4.31 25.87 7.03
N LYS A 576 -3.51 25.41 6.06
CA LYS A 576 -3.70 25.72 4.64
C LYS A 576 -5.09 25.29 4.17
N ALA A 577 -5.51 24.06 4.46
CA ALA A 577 -6.84 23.58 4.08
C ALA A 577 -7.97 24.42 4.72
N ALA A 578 -7.81 24.85 5.98
CA ALA A 578 -8.78 25.70 6.66
C ALA A 578 -8.90 27.09 6.01
N LEU A 579 -7.76 27.72 5.71
CA LEU A 579 -7.67 29.06 5.14
C LEU A 579 -8.15 29.10 3.67
N GLU A 580 -7.80 28.09 2.88
CA GLU A 580 -8.22 27.96 1.47
C GLU A 580 -9.65 27.42 1.33
N GLY A 581 -10.29 27.05 2.43
CA GLY A 581 -11.61 26.44 2.43
C GLY A 581 -11.67 25.05 1.77
N LYS A 582 -10.54 24.34 1.71
CA LYS A 582 -10.48 23.01 1.12
C LYS A 582 -11.11 21.97 2.06
N LYS A 583 -12.20 21.34 1.60
CA LYS A 583 -12.82 20.21 2.32
C LYS A 583 -12.00 18.94 2.16
N TRP A 584 -11.90 18.16 3.23
CA TRP A 584 -11.21 16.89 3.25
C TRP A 584 -11.95 15.85 4.10
N SER A 585 -11.91 14.60 3.64
CA SER A 585 -12.60 13.47 4.25
C SER A 585 -11.66 12.67 5.15
N ARG A 586 -10.45 12.36 4.65
CA ARG A 586 -9.47 11.44 5.26
C ARG A 586 -8.05 11.96 5.16
N VAL A 587 -7.20 11.48 6.05
CA VAL A 587 -5.75 11.67 6.02
C VAL A 587 -5.06 10.33 6.20
N ASN A 588 -3.96 10.12 5.47
CA ASN A 588 -3.08 8.98 5.69
C ASN A 588 -1.71 9.54 6.07
N VAL A 589 -1.31 9.30 7.33
CA VAL A 589 -0.09 9.85 7.93
C VAL A 589 1.16 9.28 7.25
N GLY A 590 1.18 7.97 6.98
CA GLY A 590 2.33 7.29 6.38
C GLY A 590 2.63 7.68 4.93
N THR A 591 1.62 8.11 4.18
CA THR A 591 1.76 8.57 2.78
C THR A 591 1.68 10.09 2.63
N THR A 592 1.58 10.82 3.75
CA THR A 592 1.49 12.30 3.79
C THR A 592 0.40 12.90 2.91
N LYS A 593 -0.70 12.15 2.71
CA LYS A 593 -1.82 12.51 1.82
C LYS A 593 -3.07 12.93 2.57
N MET A 594 -3.63 14.05 2.15
CA MET A 594 -4.98 14.50 2.51
C MET A 594 -5.93 14.25 1.34
N PHE A 595 -7.01 13.51 1.61
CA PHE A 595 -8.03 13.18 0.62
C PHE A 595 -9.18 14.19 0.69
N GLY A 596 -9.50 14.79 -0.45
CA GLY A 596 -10.65 15.70 -0.59
C GLY A 596 -11.98 15.03 -0.26
N CYS A 597 -13.01 15.86 -0.08
CA CYS A 597 -14.40 15.40 -0.09
C CYS A 597 -14.92 15.25 -1.50
#